data_AF-A0A957PZ47-F1
#
_entry.id   AF-A0A957PZ47-F1
#
_cell.length_a   1.000
_cell.length_b   1.000
_cell.length_c   1.000
_cell.angle_alpha   90.00
_cell.angle_beta   90.00
_cell.angle_gamma   90.00
#
_symmetry.space_group_name_H-M   'P 1'
#
loop_
_entity.id
_entity.type
_entity.pdbx_description
1 polymer ?
#
loop_
_entity_poly.entity_id
_entity_poly.type
_entity_poly.pdbx_seq_one_letter_code
_entity_poly.pdbx_strand_id
1 'polypeptide(L)'
;MKEQPAVPHRPHPRYLLGAVIAFQLALAGIWVILDQTPPYWDEAWYLYQGAVQYHTLSAHDWEGWLRSLLALDRLRPSLVPTLTVPFFALFGVSDDSGLLVNLVALGMLLVAIYALGTAAAGPRAGLLSAIVLGSYPILIGLVHILLVETVMVLLVALTLLALWRSEGFH
;
A
#
# COMPACT_ATOMS: atom_id res chain seq x y z
N MET A 1 -14.46 -51.75 -15.13
CA MET A 1 -13.79 -50.80 -14.22
C MET A 1 -13.93 -49.42 -14.86
N LYS A 2 -14.82 -48.55 -14.36
CA LYS A 2 -14.99 -47.19 -14.90
C LYS A 2 -13.89 -46.31 -14.30
N GLU A 3 -12.98 -45.80 -15.13
CA GLU A 3 -12.05 -44.75 -14.74
C GLU A 3 -12.86 -43.53 -14.27
N GLN A 4 -12.66 -43.13 -13.02
CA GLN A 4 -13.16 -41.85 -12.54
C GLN A 4 -12.32 -40.74 -13.20
N PRO A 5 -12.93 -39.76 -13.88
CA PRO A 5 -12.18 -38.67 -14.47
C PRO A 5 -11.48 -37.86 -13.38
N ALA A 6 -10.20 -37.56 -13.58
CA ALA A 6 -9.40 -36.75 -12.68
C ALA A 6 -10.10 -35.40 -12.44
N VAL A 7 -10.53 -35.16 -11.20
CA VAL A 7 -11.09 -33.86 -10.80
C VAL A 7 -9.95 -32.84 -10.85
N PRO A 8 -10.00 -31.81 -11.71
CA PRO A 8 -8.92 -30.83 -11.79
C PRO A 8 -8.79 -30.12 -10.45
N HIS A 9 -7.59 -30.11 -9.88
CA HIS A 9 -7.28 -29.35 -8.67
C HIS A 9 -7.49 -27.87 -8.94
N ARG A 10 -8.62 -27.34 -8.49
CA ARG A 10 -8.88 -25.89 -8.51
C ARG A 10 -7.99 -25.26 -7.44
N PRO A 11 -7.10 -24.32 -7.81
CA PRO A 11 -6.24 -23.67 -6.82
C PRO A 11 -7.10 -22.96 -5.77
N HIS A 12 -6.71 -23.11 -4.50
CA HIS A 12 -7.41 -22.46 -3.40
C HIS A 12 -7.37 -20.93 -3.60
N PRO A 13 -8.47 -20.18 -3.35
CA PRO A 13 -8.55 -18.72 -3.60
C PRO A 13 -7.40 -17.89 -3.01
N ARG A 14 -6.79 -18.37 -1.92
CA ARG A 14 -5.65 -17.74 -1.25
C ARG A 14 -4.37 -17.74 -2.10
N TYR A 15 -4.10 -18.80 -2.86
CA TYR A 15 -2.94 -18.85 -3.76
C TYR A 15 -3.13 -17.91 -4.95
N LEU A 16 -4.37 -17.81 -5.45
CA LEU A 16 -4.70 -16.86 -6.51
C LEU A 16 -4.55 -15.42 -6.03
N LEU A 17 -4.99 -15.10 -4.81
CA LEU A 17 -4.75 -13.79 -4.21
C LEU A 17 -3.25 -13.48 -4.11
N GLY A 18 -2.45 -14.45 -3.64
CA GLY A 18 -1.00 -14.30 -3.58
C GLY A 18 -0.39 -14.00 -4.95
N ALA A 19 -0.85 -14.69 -6.00
CA ALA A 19 -0.42 -14.42 -7.38
C ALA A 19 -0.84 -13.02 -7.86
N VAL A 20 -2.06 -12.58 -7.56
CA VAL A 20 -2.54 -11.22 -7.89
C VAL A 20 -1.68 -10.17 -7.20
N ILE A 21 -1.42 -10.31 -5.90
CA ILE A 21 -0.57 -9.38 -5.14
C ILE A 21 0.84 -9.36 -5.73
N ALA A 22 1.46 -10.53 -5.93
CA ALA A 22 2.80 -10.62 -6.49
C ALA A 22 2.89 -9.99 -7.88
N PHE A 23 1.89 -10.22 -8.74
CA PHE A 23 1.81 -9.60 -10.06
C PHE A 23 1.71 -8.07 -9.99
N GLN A 24 0.82 -7.55 -9.14
CA GLN A 24 0.64 -6.10 -8.99
C GLN A 24 1.88 -5.42 -8.40
N LEU A 25 2.51 -6.02 -7.38
CA LEU A 25 3.74 -5.51 -6.80
C LEU A 25 4.91 -5.58 -7.78
N ALA A 26 5.01 -6.64 -8.58
CA ALA A 26 6.05 -6.76 -9.60
C ALA A 26 5.90 -5.68 -10.68
N LEU A 27 4.68 -5.45 -11.19
CA LEU A 27 4.42 -4.39 -12.14
C LEU A 27 4.73 -3.01 -11.57
N ALA A 28 4.26 -2.72 -10.35
CA ALA A 28 4.51 -1.46 -9.69
C ALA A 28 6.02 -1.24 -9.44
N GLY A 29 6.73 -2.26 -8.94
CA GLY A 29 8.16 -2.19 -8.71
C GLY A 29 8.97 -2.00 -10.00
N ILE A 30 8.60 -2.70 -11.08
CA ILE A 30 9.22 -2.50 -12.39
C ILE A 30 9.02 -1.06 -12.86
N TRP A 31 7.81 -0.52 -12.70
CA TRP A 31 7.55 0.88 -13.06
C TRP A 31 8.40 1.84 -12.24
N VAL A 32 8.43 1.70 -10.91
CA VAL A 32 9.25 2.56 -10.03
C VAL A 32 10.71 2.57 -10.46
N ILE A 33 11.28 1.42 -10.84
CA ILE A 33 12.67 1.34 -11.29
C ILE A 33 12.89 1.99 -12.67
N LEU A 34 11.92 1.89 -13.57
CA LEU A 34 12.04 2.37 -14.95
C LEU A 34 11.69 3.86 -15.09
N ASP A 35 10.81 4.37 -14.24
CA ASP A 35 10.41 5.78 -14.25
C ASP A 35 11.54 6.63 -13.65
N GLN A 36 11.93 7.66 -14.39
CA GLN A 36 12.99 8.61 -14.00
C GLN A 36 12.43 10.03 -13.94
N THR A 37 11.10 10.15 -13.93
CA THR A 37 10.42 11.44 -13.84
C THR A 37 10.65 12.02 -12.44
N PRO A 38 11.19 13.24 -12.31
CA PRO A 38 11.37 13.85 -11.01
C PRO A 38 10.03 14.07 -10.30
N PRO A 39 9.97 13.93 -8.97
CA PRO A 39 8.73 14.10 -8.21
C PRO A 39 8.20 15.53 -8.34
N TYR A 40 6.88 15.66 -8.49
CA TYR A 40 6.25 16.96 -8.76
C TYR A 40 5.52 17.51 -7.53
N TRP A 41 5.78 18.79 -7.21
CA TRP A 41 5.06 19.62 -6.23
C TRP A 41 4.80 18.93 -4.88
N ASP A 42 3.64 18.28 -4.72
CA ASP A 42 3.20 17.62 -3.49
C ASP A 42 4.03 16.38 -3.18
N GLU A 43 4.33 15.57 -4.18
CA GLU A 43 5.15 14.37 -4.03
C GLU A 43 6.54 14.69 -3.48
N ALA A 44 7.18 15.70 -4.07
CA ALA A 44 8.49 16.18 -3.64
C ALA A 44 8.47 16.64 -2.17
N TRP A 45 7.36 17.22 -1.72
CA TRP A 45 7.19 17.61 -0.32
C TRP A 45 7.12 16.38 0.60
N TYR A 46 6.35 15.35 0.25
CA TYR A 46 6.24 14.13 1.06
C TYR A 46 7.60 13.43 1.22
N LEU A 47 8.34 13.31 0.10
CA LEU A 47 9.68 12.74 0.08
C LEU A 47 10.67 13.58 0.90
N TYR A 48 10.67 14.90 0.70
CA TYR A 48 11.53 15.82 1.45
C TYR A 48 11.28 15.75 2.96
N GLN A 49 10.01 15.77 3.39
CA GLN A 49 9.68 15.68 4.81
C GLN A 49 10.11 14.34 5.41
N GLY A 50 9.97 13.24 4.66
CA GLY A 50 10.49 11.95 5.06
C GLY A 50 12.00 11.95 5.25
N ALA A 51 12.73 12.59 4.33
CA ALA A 51 14.18 12.72 4.39
C ALA A 51 14.61 13.57 5.60
N VAL A 52 13.93 14.69 5.88
CA VAL A 52 14.16 15.51 7.08
C VAL A 52 13.96 14.71 8.36
N GLN A 53 12.87 13.93 8.43
CA GLN A 53 12.61 13.05 9.56
C GLN A 53 13.70 11.98 9.72
N TYR A 54 14.12 11.35 8.62
CA TYR A 54 15.20 10.37 8.64
C TYR A 54 16.53 10.99 9.11
N HIS A 55 16.88 12.18 8.60
CA HIS A 55 18.12 12.85 8.97
C HIS A 55 18.14 13.31 10.43
N THR A 56 17.05 13.87 10.95
CA THR A 56 16.94 14.27 12.36
C THR A 56 17.06 13.06 13.29
N LEU A 57 16.39 11.95 12.96
CA LEU A 57 16.53 10.68 13.69
C LEU A 57 17.96 10.13 13.65
N SER A 58 18.59 10.13 12.47
CA SER A 58 19.96 9.64 12.29
C SER A 58 20.97 10.49 13.07
N ALA A 59 20.69 11.80 13.20
CA ALA A 59 21.47 12.74 14.00
C ALA A 59 21.18 12.65 15.51
N HIS A 60 20.31 11.73 15.96
CA HIS A 60 19.83 11.62 17.33
C HIS A 60 19.13 12.90 17.85
N ASP A 61 18.65 13.75 16.93
CA ASP A 61 17.87 14.96 17.24
C ASP A 61 16.40 14.59 17.42
N TRP A 62 16.07 14.03 18.57
CA TRP A 62 14.71 13.58 18.88
C TRP A 62 13.71 14.74 18.98
N GLU A 63 14.16 15.92 19.42
CA GLU A 63 13.32 17.11 19.48
C GLU A 63 13.01 17.64 18.09
N GLY A 64 14.02 17.74 17.21
CA GLY A 64 13.84 18.10 15.81
C GLY A 64 12.94 17.12 15.07
N TRP A 65 13.11 15.81 15.29
CA TRP A 65 12.22 14.81 14.73
C TRP A 65 10.78 15.00 15.22
N LEU A 66 10.56 15.14 16.54
CA LEU A 66 9.21 15.34 17.09
C LEU A 66 8.56 16.62 16.55
N ARG A 67 9.34 17.71 16.42
CA ARG A 67 8.84 18.96 15.80
C ARG A 67 8.44 18.76 14.35
N SER A 68 9.21 17.98 13.57
CA SER A 68 8.86 17.68 12.17
C SER A 68 7.64 16.75 12.05
N LEU A 69 7.47 15.81 12.97
CA LEU A 69 6.29 14.94 13.05
C LEU A 69 5.03 15.75 13.43
N LEU A 70 5.16 16.66 14.39
CA LEU A 70 4.07 17.51 14.87
C LEU A 70 3.90 18.79 14.05
N ALA A 71 4.69 18.99 12.99
CA ALA A 71 4.51 20.10 12.08
C ALA A 71 3.15 19.92 11.38
N LEU A 72 2.16 20.62 11.90
CA LEU A 72 0.79 20.61 11.41
C LEU A 72 0.74 21.42 10.11
N ASP A 73 1.07 20.81 8.99
CA ASP A 73 0.53 21.26 7.72
C ASP A 73 -0.94 20.84 7.68
N ARG A 74 -1.85 21.83 7.69
CA ARG A 74 -3.31 21.58 7.65
C ARG A 74 -3.73 20.79 6.41
N LEU A 75 -2.92 20.79 5.35
CA LEU A 75 -3.21 20.13 4.09
C LEU A 75 -2.54 18.77 3.95
N ARG A 76 -1.46 18.50 4.71
CA ARG A 76 -0.58 17.34 4.48
C ARG A 76 -0.19 16.65 5.79
N PRO A 77 -0.90 15.59 6.20
CA PRO A 77 -0.61 14.89 7.44
C PRO A 77 0.78 14.22 7.39
N SER A 78 1.51 14.28 8.50
CA SER A 78 2.89 13.81 8.64
C SER A 78 3.06 12.28 8.67
N LEU A 79 1.96 11.52 8.69
CA LEU A 79 2.01 10.06 8.72
C LEU A 79 2.74 9.47 7.50
N VAL A 80 2.39 9.91 6.29
CA VAL A 80 2.97 9.35 5.05
C VAL A 80 4.47 9.62 4.95
N PRO A 81 4.98 10.84 5.18
CA PRO A 81 6.43 11.08 5.29
C PRO A 81 7.08 10.19 6.34
N THR A 82 6.45 10.03 7.51
CA THR A 82 7.00 9.19 8.60
C THR A 82 7.15 7.73 8.18
N LEU A 83 6.21 7.21 7.39
CA LEU A 83 6.28 5.82 6.90
C LEU A 83 7.44 5.59 5.91
N THR A 84 8.01 6.64 5.30
CA THR A 84 9.18 6.50 4.41
C THR A 84 10.48 6.24 5.18
N VAL A 85 10.58 6.73 6.42
CA VAL A 85 11.79 6.65 7.27
C VAL A 85 12.40 5.25 7.36
N PRO A 86 11.65 4.16 7.66
CA PRO A 86 12.23 2.81 7.69
C PRO A 86 12.81 2.38 6.33
N PHE A 87 12.21 2.81 5.22
CA PHE A 87 12.73 2.48 3.89
C PHE A 87 13.98 3.29 3.55
N PHE A 88 14.02 4.57 3.94
CA PHE A 88 15.24 5.38 3.83
C PHE A 88 16.39 4.83 4.67
N ALA A 89 16.10 4.29 5.86
CA ALA A 89 17.11 3.64 6.69
C ALA A 89 17.65 2.34 6.06
N LEU A 90 16.82 1.58 5.35
CA LEU A 90 17.20 0.30 4.75
C LEU A 90 17.86 0.43 3.38
N PHE A 91 17.44 1.40 2.57
CA PHE A 91 17.80 1.49 1.15
C PHE A 91 18.47 2.82 0.77
N GLY A 92 18.64 3.74 1.73
CA GLY A 92 19.11 5.11 1.49
C GLY A 92 17.96 6.04 1.08
N VAL A 93 18.22 7.36 1.14
CA VAL A 93 17.23 8.38 0.76
C VAL A 93 17.18 8.49 -0.76
N SER A 94 16.04 8.14 -1.35
CA SER A 94 15.76 8.27 -2.78
C SER A 94 14.24 8.26 -3.05
N ASP A 95 13.83 8.64 -4.25
CA ASP A 95 12.42 8.60 -4.63
C ASP A 95 11.90 7.14 -4.60
N ASP A 96 12.65 6.20 -5.19
CA ASP A 96 12.33 4.77 -5.25
C ASP A 96 12.11 4.16 -3.86
N SER A 97 12.98 4.47 -2.90
CA SER A 97 12.89 3.96 -1.54
C SER A 97 11.69 4.55 -0.80
N GLY A 98 11.33 5.81 -1.08
CA GLY A 98 10.13 6.44 -0.54
C GLY A 98 8.85 5.78 -1.06
N LEU A 99 8.82 5.42 -2.35
CA LEU A 99 7.69 4.75 -2.99
C LEU A 99 7.43 3.33 -2.47
N LEU A 100 8.38 2.71 -1.77
CA LEU A 100 8.14 1.43 -1.09
C LEU A 100 6.99 1.49 -0.09
N VAL A 101 6.69 2.67 0.47
CA VAL A 101 5.48 2.90 1.29
C VAL A 101 4.22 2.54 0.51
N ASN A 102 4.10 3.01 -0.73
CA ASN A 102 2.96 2.75 -1.59
C ASN A 102 2.88 1.27 -2.01
N LEU A 103 4.03 0.62 -2.27
CA LEU A 103 4.05 -0.81 -2.62
C LEU A 103 3.56 -1.67 -1.44
N VAL A 104 4.03 -1.40 -0.22
CA VAL A 104 3.52 -2.10 0.97
C VAL A 104 2.04 -1.81 1.17
N ALA A 105 1.63 -0.54 1.01
CA ALA A 105 0.24 -0.15 1.16
C ALA A 105 -0.67 -0.85 0.13
N LEU A 106 -0.23 -0.98 -1.13
CA LEU A 106 -0.94 -1.70 -2.18
C LEU A 106 -1.14 -3.18 -1.81
N GLY A 107 -0.07 -3.85 -1.37
CA GLY A 107 -0.16 -5.26 -0.95
C GLY A 107 -1.17 -5.45 0.18
N MET A 108 -1.11 -4.60 1.21
CA MET A 108 -2.07 -4.63 2.32
C MET A 108 -3.50 -4.27 1.88
N LEU A 109 -3.65 -3.31 0.96
CA LEU A 109 -4.96 -2.88 0.45
C LEU A 109 -5.65 -4.02 -0.30
N LEU A 110 -4.92 -4.75 -1.15
CA LEU A 110 -5.46 -5.91 -1.87
C LEU A 110 -5.92 -7.01 -0.89
N VAL A 111 -5.18 -7.23 0.21
CA VAL A 111 -5.60 -8.17 1.26
C VAL A 111 -6.86 -7.68 1.98
N ALA A 112 -6.93 -6.40 2.34
CA ALA A 112 -8.09 -5.82 3.02
C ALA A 112 -9.35 -5.90 2.16
N ILE A 113 -9.22 -5.60 0.87
CA ILE A 113 -10.33 -5.61 -0.10
C ILE A 113 -10.76 -7.04 -0.43
N TYR A 114 -9.82 -7.97 -0.54
CA TYR A 114 -10.15 -9.39 -0.60
C TYR A 114 -10.97 -9.84 0.61
N ALA A 115 -10.57 -9.43 1.82
CA ALA A 115 -11.27 -9.79 3.05
C ALA A 115 -12.68 -9.20 3.10
N LEU A 116 -12.84 -7.93 2.73
CA LEU A 116 -14.14 -7.26 2.63
C LEU A 116 -15.06 -7.93 1.60
N GLY A 117 -14.59 -8.17 0.38
CA GLY A 117 -15.40 -8.85 -0.64
C GLY A 117 -15.72 -10.30 -0.27
N THR A 118 -14.81 -10.98 0.44
CA THR A 118 -15.06 -12.33 0.97
C THR A 118 -16.14 -12.31 2.05
N ALA A 119 -16.11 -11.32 2.94
CA ALA A 119 -17.12 -11.14 3.97
C ALA A 119 -18.51 -10.84 3.39
N ALA A 120 -18.59 -10.04 2.32
CA ALA A 120 -19.85 -9.66 1.70
C ALA A 120 -20.48 -10.76 0.84
N ALA A 121 -19.68 -11.47 0.02
CA ALA A 121 -20.21 -12.39 -1.01
C ALA A 121 -19.34 -13.62 -1.28
N GLY A 122 -18.44 -13.96 -0.34
CA GLY A 122 -17.62 -15.17 -0.38
C GLY A 122 -16.31 -15.05 -1.18
N PRO A 123 -15.46 -16.10 -1.15
CA PRO A 123 -14.05 -16.01 -1.57
C PRO A 123 -13.82 -15.61 -3.02
N ARG A 124 -14.76 -15.92 -3.92
CA ARG A 124 -14.68 -15.53 -5.33
C ARG A 124 -14.92 -14.04 -5.53
N ALA A 125 -15.89 -13.47 -4.82
CA ALA A 125 -16.17 -12.05 -4.85
C ALA A 125 -14.97 -11.26 -4.31
N GLY A 126 -14.39 -11.68 -3.19
CA GLY A 126 -13.15 -11.08 -2.66
C GLY A 126 -12.00 -11.08 -3.67
N LEU A 127 -11.78 -12.19 -4.38
CA LEU A 127 -10.73 -12.26 -5.40
C LEU A 127 -11.01 -11.30 -6.57
N LEU A 128 -12.25 -11.25 -7.06
CA LEU A 128 -12.65 -10.33 -8.11
C LEU A 128 -12.49 -8.87 -7.67
N SER A 129 -12.87 -8.52 -6.44
CA SER A 129 -12.68 -7.18 -5.89
C SER A 129 -11.22 -6.76 -5.86
N ALA A 130 -10.31 -7.64 -5.43
CA ALA A 130 -8.88 -7.38 -5.43
C ALA A 130 -8.32 -7.17 -6.85
N ILE A 131 -8.74 -8.00 -7.82
CA ILE A 131 -8.34 -7.85 -9.22
C ILE A 131 -8.84 -6.52 -9.79
N VAL A 132 -10.13 -6.22 -9.63
CA VAL A 132 -10.74 -5.00 -10.16
C VAL A 132 -10.09 -3.75 -9.59
N LEU A 133 -9.85 -3.73 -8.27
CA LEU A 133 -9.20 -2.59 -7.63
C LEU A 133 -7.73 -2.45 -8.06
N GLY A 134 -6.96 -3.54 -8.07
CA GLY A 134 -5.56 -3.50 -8.48
C GLY A 134 -5.36 -3.11 -9.95
N SER A 135 -6.36 -3.38 -10.80
CA SER A 135 -6.36 -2.95 -12.21
C SER A 135 -6.98 -1.57 -12.45
N TYR A 136 -7.37 -0.86 -11.39
CA TYR A 136 -8.05 0.42 -11.52
C TYR A 136 -7.02 1.52 -11.92
N PRO A 137 -7.18 2.21 -13.07
CA PRO A 137 -6.13 3.09 -13.61
C PRO A 137 -5.65 4.18 -12.65
N ILE A 138 -6.57 4.77 -11.88
CA ILE A 138 -6.22 5.79 -10.89
C ILE A 138 -5.39 5.23 -9.74
N LEU A 139 -5.65 4.00 -9.28
CA LEU A 139 -4.82 3.37 -8.24
C LEU A 139 -3.43 3.06 -8.78
N ILE A 140 -3.34 2.56 -10.02
CA ILE A 140 -2.06 2.34 -10.69
C ILE A 140 -1.27 3.65 -10.72
N GLY A 141 -1.87 4.77 -11.15
CA GLY A 141 -1.18 6.07 -11.12
C GLY A 141 -0.72 6.49 -9.71
N LEU A 142 -1.60 6.39 -8.71
CA LEU A 142 -1.32 6.81 -7.33
C LEU A 142 -0.29 5.95 -6.60
N VAL A 143 -0.06 4.70 -7.02
CA VAL A 143 0.98 3.85 -6.41
C VAL A 143 2.38 4.33 -6.81
N HIS A 144 2.54 4.97 -7.96
CA HIS A 144 3.84 5.43 -8.48
C HIS A 144 4.22 6.86 -8.08
N ILE A 145 3.35 7.57 -7.36
CA ILE A 145 3.66 8.89 -6.81
C ILE A 145 3.40 8.92 -5.31
N LEU A 146 4.31 9.49 -4.53
CA LEU A 146 4.15 9.52 -3.08
C LEU A 146 3.19 10.62 -2.64
N LEU A 147 1.91 10.26 -2.52
CA LEU A 147 0.86 11.11 -1.96
C LEU A 147 0.12 10.38 -0.82
N VAL A 148 -0.88 11.04 -0.23
CA VAL A 148 -1.61 10.52 0.92
C VAL A 148 -2.62 9.43 0.55
N GLU A 149 -3.08 9.43 -0.70
CA GLU A 149 -4.25 8.70 -1.19
C GLU A 149 -4.09 7.19 -1.03
N THR A 150 -2.95 6.60 -1.41
CA THR A 150 -2.75 5.15 -1.35
C THR A 150 -2.82 4.62 0.09
N VAL A 151 -2.16 5.32 1.03
CA VAL A 151 -2.21 4.98 2.46
C VAL A 151 -3.60 5.27 3.03
N MET A 152 -4.24 6.37 2.65
CA MET A 152 -5.57 6.72 3.11
C MET A 152 -6.62 5.69 2.70
N VAL A 153 -6.63 5.26 1.44
CA VAL A 153 -7.56 4.23 0.93
C VAL A 153 -7.34 2.91 1.66
N LEU A 154 -6.09 2.54 1.94
CA LEU A 154 -5.78 1.39 2.80
C LEU A 154 -6.39 1.54 4.20
N LEU A 155 -6.18 2.67 4.88
CA LEU A 155 -6.70 2.89 6.22
C LEU A 155 -8.23 2.88 6.24
N VAL A 156 -8.88 3.44 5.22
CA VAL A 156 -10.34 3.38 5.06
C VAL A 156 -10.79 1.92 4.89
N ALA A 157 -10.15 1.14 4.02
CA ALA A 157 -10.48 -0.27 3.84
C ALA A 157 -10.31 -1.09 5.12
N LEU A 158 -9.21 -0.86 5.86
CA LEU A 158 -8.98 -1.49 7.16
C LEU A 158 -10.03 -1.08 8.20
N THR A 159 -10.43 0.19 8.20
CA THR A 159 -11.49 0.69 9.10
C THR A 159 -12.82 0.02 8.80
N LEU A 160 -13.21 -0.09 7.53
CA LEU A 160 -14.43 -0.80 7.12
C LEU A 160 -14.37 -2.29 7.50
N LEU A 161 -13.20 -2.91 7.35
CA LEU A 161 -13.00 -4.31 7.71
C LEU A 161 -13.07 -4.52 9.24
N ALA A 162 -12.52 -3.60 10.02
CA ALA A 162 -12.62 -3.60 11.47
C ALA A 162 -14.07 -3.39 11.92
N LEU A 163 -14.78 -2.46 11.30
CA LEU A 163 -16.20 -2.20 11.56
C LEU A 163 -17.05 -3.43 11.28
N TRP A 164 -16.85 -4.08 10.13
CA TRP A 164 -17.55 -5.31 9.77
C TRP A 164 -17.30 -6.45 10.77
N ARG A 165 -16.10 -6.51 11.36
CA ARG A 165 -15.75 -7.52 12.37
C ARG A 165 -16.15 -7.15 13.79
N SER A 166 -16.59 -5.91 14.03
CA SER A 166 -17.05 -5.51 15.35
C SER A 166 -18.41 -6.14 15.64
N GLU A 167 -18.61 -6.65 16.86
CA GLU A 167 -19.82 -7.37 17.28
C GLU A 167 -21.11 -6.50 17.28
N GLY A 168 -21.04 -5.23 16.85
CA GLY A 168 -22.15 -4.28 16.85
C GLY A 168 -22.76 -3.94 15.48
N PHE A 169 -22.28 -4.55 14.39
CA PHE A 169 -22.78 -4.32 13.03
C PHE A 169 -23.40 -5.61 12.46
N HIS A 170 -24.60 -5.95 12.94
CA HIS A 170 -25.48 -7.00 12.42
C HIS A 170 -26.84 -6.43 12.06
#